data_AF-A0A0U1L390-F1
#
_entry.id   AF-A0A0U1L390-F1
#
_cell.length_a   1.000
_cell.length_b   1.000
_cell.length_c   1.000
_cell.angle_alpha   90.00
_cell.angle_beta   90.00
_cell.angle_gamma   90.00
#
_symmetry.space_group_name_H-M   'P 1'
#
loop_
_entity.id
_entity.type
_entity.pdbx_description
1 polymer ?
#
loop_
_entity_poly.entity_id
_entity_poly.type
_entity_poly.pdbx_seq_one_letter_code
_entity_poly.pdbx_strand_id
1 'polypeptide(L)' 'MTTKLPMVGVRLEKLAHRKFNYISYMNGRSASKEGRQILLRYIEQYEKKNGEITLEQLQQLEERLRGQDT' A
#
# COMPACT_ATOMS: atom_id res chain seq x y z
N MET A 1 -2.22 4.70 -20.92
CA MET A 1 -0.90 5.27 -20.57
C MET A 1 -0.25 4.35 -19.56
N THR A 2 0.94 3.82 -19.86
CA THR A 2 1.68 2.92 -18.98
C THR A 2 2.31 3.74 -17.85
N THR A 3 1.71 3.67 -16.66
CA THR A 3 2.25 4.34 -15.48
C THR A 3 3.46 3.55 -14.97
N LYS A 4 4.63 4.20 -14.83
CA LYS A 4 5.89 3.57 -14.37
C LYS A 4 5.90 3.21 -12.87
N LEU A 5 4.76 3.18 -12.20
CA LEU A 5 4.68 2.94 -10.76
C LEU A 5 4.63 1.44 -10.48
N PRO A 6 5.26 0.98 -9.37
CA PRO A 6 5.16 -0.41 -8.95
C PRO A 6 3.70 -0.79 -8.66
N MET A 7 3.31 -1.99 -9.09
CA MET A 7 1.98 -2.54 -8.82
C MET A 7 2.02 -3.39 -7.55
N VAL A 8 1.11 -3.10 -6.63
CA VAL A 8 0.89 -3.91 -5.43
C VAL A 8 -0.38 -4.72 -5.64
N GLY A 9 -0.22 -6.02 -5.94
CA GLY A 9 -1.33 -6.96 -6.04
C GLY A 9 -1.74 -7.44 -4.65
N VAL A 10 -3.00 -7.21 -4.26
CA VAL A 10 -3.53 -7.63 -2.96
C VAL A 10 -4.55 -8.75 -3.16
N ARG A 11 -4.41 -9.84 -2.42
CA ARG A 11 -5.43 -10.89 -2.34
C ARG A 11 -6.33 -10.61 -1.15
N LEU A 12 -7.64 -10.54 -1.39
CA LEU A 12 -8.66 -10.26 -0.37
C LEU A 12 -9.73 -11.34 -0.41
N GLU A 13 -10.30 -11.65 0.77
CA GLU A 13 -11.51 -12.45 0.87
C GLU A 13 -12.64 -11.84 0.02
N LYS A 14 -13.46 -12.70 -0.61
CA LYS A 14 -14.49 -12.28 -1.57
C LYS A 14 -15.43 -11.21 -1.00
N LEU A 15 -15.83 -11.36 0.26
CA LEU A 15 -16.71 -10.42 0.93
C LEU A 15 -16.02 -9.06 1.17
N ALA A 16 -14.74 -9.08 1.57
CA ALA A 16 -13.95 -7.87 1.78
C ALA A 16 -13.76 -7.10 0.47
N HIS A 17 -13.47 -7.81 -0.62
CA HIS A 17 -13.36 -7.22 -1.95
C HIS A 17 -14.67 -6.54 -2.41
N ARG A 18 -15.83 -7.17 -2.17
CA ARG A 18 -17.14 -6.55 -2.46
C ARG A 18 -17.38 -5.28 -1.65
N LYS A 19 -17.11 -5.31 -0.34
CA LYS A 19 -17.23 -4.13 0.54
C LYS A 19 -16.31 -3.00 0.08
N PHE A 20 -15.09 -3.34 -0.31
CA PHE A 20 -14.12 -2.36 -0.81
C PHE A 20 -14.58 -1.69 -2.12
N ASN A 21 -15.11 -2.48 -3.07
CA ASN A 21 -15.67 -1.93 -4.30
C ASN A 21 -16.88 -1.03 -4.04
N TYR A 22 -17.74 -1.40 -3.08
CA TYR A 22 -18.85 -0.56 -2.66
C TYR A 22 -18.35 0.79 -2.11
N ILE A 23 -17.39 0.79 -1.18
CA ILE A 23 -16.82 2.03 -0.62
C ILE A 23 -16.20 2.89 -1.72
N SER A 24 -15.42 2.27 -2.61
CA SER A 24 -14.78 2.98 -3.74
C SER A 24 -15.81 3.66 -4.63
N TYR A 25 -16.91 2.96 -4.95
CA TYR A 25 -18.02 3.48 -5.73
C TYR A 25 -18.71 4.66 -5.02
N MET A 26 -19.05 4.51 -3.74
CA MET A 26 -19.68 5.57 -2.95
C MET A 26 -18.80 6.82 -2.83
N ASN A 27 -17.48 6.64 -2.80
CA ASN A 27 -16.50 7.72 -2.77
C ASN A 27 -16.20 8.31 -4.16
N GLY A 28 -16.85 7.83 -5.24
CA GLY A 28 -16.65 8.31 -6.61
C GLY A 28 -15.26 8.01 -7.18
N ARG A 29 -14.62 6.91 -6.74
CA ARG A 29 -13.24 6.57 -7.08
C ARG A 29 -13.13 5.15 -7.63
N SER A 30 -12.11 4.93 -8.44
CA SER A 30 -11.73 3.55 -8.80
C SER A 30 -11.15 2.83 -7.58
N ALA A 31 -11.35 1.52 -7.53
CA ALA A 31 -10.81 0.64 -6.50
C ALA A 31 -9.30 0.86 -6.30
N SER A 32 -8.52 1.00 -7.37
CA SER A 32 -7.08 1.27 -7.31
C SER A 32 -6.76 2.62 -6.68
N LYS A 33 -7.53 3.68 -6.98
CA LYS A 33 -7.32 5.02 -6.42
C LYS A 33 -7.68 5.06 -4.93
N GLU A 34 -8.78 4.43 -4.55
CA GLU A 34 -9.18 4.31 -3.15
C GLU A 34 -8.17 3.50 -2.34
N GLY A 35 -7.71 2.37 -2.88
CA GLY A 35 -6.70 1.52 -2.26
C GLY A 35 -5.39 2.27 -2.04
N ARG A 36 -4.95 3.04 -3.05
CA ARG A 36 -3.77 3.91 -2.92
C ARG A 36 -3.95 4.93 -1.79
N GLN A 37 -5.09 5.60 -1.69
CA GLN A 37 -5.30 6.59 -0.62
C GLN A 37 -5.31 5.95 0.77
N ILE A 38 -5.95 4.78 0.92
CA ILE A 38 -5.97 4.06 2.18
C ILE A 38 -4.56 3.64 2.59
N LEU A 39 -3.76 3.13 1.65
CA LEU A 39 -2.36 2.76 1.90
C LEU A 39 -1.53 3.98 2.34
N LEU A 40 -1.61 5.10 1.62
CA LEU A 40 -0.87 6.31 1.98
C LEU A 40 -1.29 6.84 3.36
N ARG A 41 -2.59 6.84 3.64
CA ARG A 41 -3.11 7.23 4.95
C ARG A 41 -2.60 6.31 6.06
N TYR A 42 -2.53 5.01 5.81
CA TYR A 42 -2.01 4.05 6.77
C TYR A 42 -0.52 4.29 7.06
N ILE A 43 0.30 4.55 6.02
CA ILE A 43 1.72 4.88 6.18
C ILE A 43 1.86 6.14 7.04
N GLU A 44 1.14 7.22 6.71
CA GLU A 44 1.19 8.47 7.47
C GLU A 44 0.79 8.26 8.94
N GLN A 45 -0.24 7.47 9.20
CA GLN A 45 -0.67 7.15 10.56
C GLN A 45 0.36 6.31 11.32
N TYR A 46 1.02 5.39 10.63
CA TYR A 46 2.08 4.58 11.19
C TYR A 46 3.29 5.45 11.56
N GLU A 47 3.72 6.34 10.69
CA GLU A 47 4.84 7.26 10.94
C GLU A 47 4.54 8.22 12.08
N LYS A 48 3.32 8.77 12.14
CA LYS A 48 2.88 9.62 13.27
C LYS A 48 2.94 8.89 14.62
N LYS A 49 2.71 7.58 14.64
CA LYS A 49 2.67 6.79 15.88
C LYS A 49 4.06 6.26 16.28
N ASN A 50 4.89 5.87 15.32
CA ASN A 50 6.12 5.12 15.58
C ASN A 50 7.40 5.91 15.26
N GLY A 51 7.28 7.12 14.70
CA GLY A 51 8.39 7.88 14.15
C GLY A 51 8.46 7.74 12.62
N GLU A 52 9.05 8.75 11.97
CA GLU A 52 9.24 8.79 10.52
C GLU A 52 10.12 7.64 10.05
N ILE A 53 9.77 7.01 8.92
CA ILE A 53 10.55 5.95 8.33
C ILE A 53 11.73 6.59 7.60
N THR A 54 12.95 6.41 8.13
CA THR A 54 14.14 7.05 7.56
C THR A 54 14.65 6.30 6.33
N LEU A 55 15.39 7.01 5.47
CA LEU A 55 16.01 6.41 4.29
C LEU A 55 16.98 5.27 4.65
N GLU A 56 17.71 5.43 5.76
CA GLU A 56 18.64 4.41 6.27
C GLU A 56 17.89 3.13 6.66
N GLN A 57 16.74 3.25 7.33
CA GLN A 57 15.93 2.08 7.70
C GLN A 57 15.39 1.35 6.46
N LEU A 58 15.00 2.09 5.42
CA LEU A 58 14.55 1.49 4.16
C LEU A 58 15.68 0.75 3.44
N GLN A 59 16.87 1.37 3.35
CA GLN A 59 18.05 0.73 2.73
C GLN A 59 18.43 -0.56 3.44
N GLN A 60 18.49 -0.54 4.77
CA GLN A 60 18.77 -1.72 5.58
C GLN A 60 17.73 -2.83 5.35
N LEU A 61 16.45 -2.49 5.20
CA LEU A 61 15.40 -3.45 4.90
C LEU A 61 15.58 -4.08 3.51
N GLU A 62 15.89 -3.26 2.49
CA GLU A 62 16.12 -3.75 1.13
C GLU A 62 17.31 -4.70 1.05
N GLU A 63 18.42 -4.39 1.73
CA GLU A 63 19.60 -5.26 1.80
C GLU A 63 19.26 -6.60 2.46
N ARG A 64 18.47 -6.58 3.53
CA ARG A 64 18.01 -7.80 4.21
C ARG A 64 17.12 -8.66 3.34
N LEU A 65 16.22 -8.05 2.58
CA LEU A 65 15.34 -8.78 1.66
C LEU A 65 16.13 -9.41 0.51
N ARG A 66 17.12 -8.70 -0.05
CA ARG A 66 18.02 -9.25 -1.09
C ARG A 66 18.86 -10.42 -0.58
N GLY A 67 19.25 -10.40 0.69
CA GLY A 67 20.03 -11.49 1.32
C GLY A 67 19.22 -12.76 1.63
N GLN A 68 17.89 -12.74 1.52
CA GLN A 68 17.03 -13.91 1.76
C GLN A 68 16.79 -14.78 0.51
N ASP A 69 17.22 -14.31 -0.67
CA ASP A 69 17.08 -15.00 -1.96
C ASP A 69 18.35 -15.78 -2.40
N THR A 70 19.31 -15.99 -1.49
CA THR A 70 20.53 -16.81 -1.69
C THR A 70 20.64 -17.88 -0.62
#